data_AF-A0A645AA80-F1
#
_entry.id   AF-A0A645AA80-F1
#
_cell.length_a   1.000
_cell.length_b   1.000
_cell.length_c   1.000
_cell.angle_alpha   90.00
_cell.angle_beta   90.00
_cell.angle_gamma   90.00
#
_symmetry.space_group_name_H-M   'P 1'
#
loop_
_entity.id
_entity.type
_entity.pdbx_description
1 polymer ?
#
loop_
_entity_poly.entity_id
_entity_poly.type
_entity_poly.pdbx_seq_one_letter_code
_entity_poly.pdbx_strand_id
1 'polypeptide(L)'
;MVRRRALEALGFSSHPKIPEIIQNAINQEDPQWITSALYAIGRSADEQWSAYVMEHLNSSDNEIEFEAIRAAGELSVDEARDPLLDKLEDTQDDAEKRYAIIWALSLIGGDGVKEKFEDLLEISDDEEELDWLEKGLDNLELGNDLDNVGMMGFGNPKASSNDSEDDLDDDYDSEDPEDSDDLDFAEDDEIEDEEEDE
;
A
#
# COMPACT_ATOMS: atom_id res chain seq x y z
N MET A 1 -20.52 -5.06 17.14
CA MET A 1 -19.74 -3.93 17.71
C MET A 1 -18.35 -4.32 18.20
N VAL A 2 -18.17 -5.30 19.12
CA VAL A 2 -16.83 -5.62 19.66
C VAL A 2 -15.82 -6.07 18.61
N ARG A 3 -16.24 -6.89 17.63
CA ARG A 3 -15.35 -7.40 16.56
C ARG A 3 -14.87 -6.30 15.60
N ARG A 4 -15.73 -5.35 15.24
CA ARG A 4 -15.39 -4.21 14.35
C ARG A 4 -14.38 -3.26 15.00
N ARG A 5 -14.59 -2.90 16.27
CA ARG A 5 -13.62 -2.11 17.04
C ARG A 5 -12.27 -2.81 17.22
N ALA A 6 -12.28 -4.14 17.35
CA ALA A 6 -11.05 -4.90 17.39
C ALA A 6 -10.30 -4.84 16.05
N LEU A 7 -11.01 -4.92 14.92
CA LEU A 7 -10.41 -4.76 13.59
C LEU A 7 -9.79 -3.37 13.41
N GLU A 8 -10.51 -2.31 13.76
CA GLU A 8 -10.02 -0.92 13.70
C GLU A 8 -8.73 -0.74 14.52
N ALA A 9 -8.69 -1.30 15.74
CA ALA A 9 -7.51 -1.24 16.59
C ALA A 9 -6.32 -2.07 16.07
N LEU A 10 -6.59 -3.12 15.29
CA LEU A 10 -5.56 -4.00 14.72
C LEU A 10 -4.86 -3.40 13.50
N GLY A 11 -5.39 -2.34 12.89
CA GLY A 11 -4.75 -1.69 11.74
C GLY A 11 -3.29 -1.31 12.01
N PHE A 12 -2.95 -0.88 13.22
CA PHE A 12 -1.57 -0.54 13.62
C PHE A 12 -0.64 -1.75 13.86
N SER A 13 -1.15 -2.98 13.75
CA SER A 13 -0.38 -4.18 14.04
C SER A 13 0.29 -4.69 12.77
N SER A 14 1.62 -4.77 12.75
CA SER A 14 2.38 -5.44 11.68
C SER A 14 2.29 -6.99 11.77
N HIS A 15 1.29 -7.53 12.45
CA HIS A 15 1.16 -8.98 12.63
C HIS A 15 0.79 -9.63 11.27
N PRO A 16 1.46 -10.71 10.82
CA PRO A 16 1.23 -11.33 9.50
C PRO A 16 -0.19 -11.83 9.22
N LYS A 17 -1.07 -11.85 10.24
CA LYS A 17 -2.47 -12.24 10.12
C LYS A 17 -3.41 -11.07 9.86
N ILE A 18 -2.96 -9.83 10.00
CA ILE A 18 -3.83 -8.67 9.80
C ILE A 18 -4.41 -8.65 8.39
N PRO A 19 -3.64 -8.92 7.32
CA PRO A 19 -4.22 -8.96 5.97
C PRO A 19 -5.35 -9.98 5.83
N GLU A 20 -5.21 -11.17 6.42
CA GLU A 20 -6.26 -12.20 6.41
C GLU A 20 -7.51 -11.74 7.17
N ILE A 21 -7.36 -11.04 8.30
CA ILE A 21 -8.49 -10.54 9.08
C ILE A 21 -9.21 -9.42 8.31
N ILE A 22 -8.47 -8.52 7.67
CA ILE A 22 -9.03 -7.47 6.80
C ILE A 22 -9.79 -8.10 5.63
N GLN A 23 -9.20 -9.08 4.94
CA GLN A 23 -9.85 -9.78 3.83
C GLN A 23 -11.16 -10.45 4.28
N ASN A 24 -11.17 -11.08 5.46
CA ASN A 24 -12.38 -11.70 6.00
C ASN A 24 -13.49 -10.68 6.29
N ALA A 25 -13.14 -9.44 6.67
CA ALA A 25 -14.09 -8.36 6.86
C ALA A 25 -14.67 -7.86 5.53
N ILE A 26 -13.82 -7.67 4.51
CA ILE A 26 -14.23 -7.31 3.14
C ILE A 26 -15.25 -8.32 2.61
N ASN A 27 -14.96 -9.61 2.76
CA ASN A 27 -15.80 -10.71 2.28
C ASN A 27 -17.17 -10.82 3.00
N GLN A 28 -17.44 -10.03 4.05
CA GLN A 28 -18.78 -10.01 4.65
C GLN A 28 -19.80 -9.24 3.80
N GLU A 29 -19.35 -8.42 2.85
CA GLU A 29 -20.19 -7.61 1.94
C GLU A 29 -21.24 -6.74 2.66
N ASP A 30 -21.05 -6.49 3.95
CA ASP A 30 -21.89 -5.62 4.78
C ASP A 30 -21.22 -4.25 4.89
N PRO A 31 -21.96 -3.14 4.67
CA PRO A 31 -21.37 -1.80 4.67
C PRO A 31 -20.56 -1.48 5.92
N GLN A 32 -21.01 -1.90 7.10
CA GLN A 32 -20.28 -1.63 8.34
C GLN A 32 -18.97 -2.40 8.43
N TRP A 33 -18.90 -3.58 7.84
CA TRP A 33 -17.67 -4.36 7.75
C TRP A 33 -16.71 -3.78 6.71
N ILE A 34 -17.23 -3.29 5.58
CA ILE A 34 -16.42 -2.61 4.56
C ILE A 34 -15.80 -1.33 5.15
N THR A 35 -16.58 -0.49 5.82
CA THR A 35 -16.06 0.71 6.50
C THR A 35 -14.98 0.35 7.52
N SER A 36 -15.23 -0.63 8.41
CA SER A 36 -14.21 -1.03 9.39
C SER A 36 -12.98 -1.67 8.73
N ALA A 37 -13.12 -2.30 7.56
CA ALA A 37 -11.99 -2.81 6.80
C ALA A 37 -11.16 -1.67 6.20
N LEU A 38 -11.79 -0.68 5.55
CA LEU A 38 -11.12 0.51 5.02
C LEU A 38 -10.39 1.29 6.11
N TYR A 39 -10.99 1.44 7.29
CA TYR A 39 -10.33 2.04 8.45
C TYR A 39 -9.05 1.28 8.83
N ALA A 40 -9.13 -0.05 8.92
CA ALA A 40 -7.96 -0.88 9.27
C ALA A 40 -6.90 -0.86 8.16
N ILE A 41 -7.31 -0.79 6.90
CA ILE A 41 -6.46 -0.66 5.72
C ILE A 41 -5.63 0.62 5.80
N GLY A 42 -6.25 1.78 6.01
CA GLY A 42 -5.53 3.06 6.14
C GLY A 42 -4.41 3.00 7.17
N ARG A 43 -4.65 2.32 8.30
CA ARG A 43 -3.68 2.19 9.40
C ARG A 43 -2.64 1.10 9.23
N SER A 44 -2.80 0.22 8.24
CA SER A 44 -1.91 -0.93 8.03
C SER A 44 -0.57 -0.56 7.42
N ALA A 45 -0.47 0.59 6.73
CA ALA A 45 0.67 0.97 5.91
C ALA A 45 1.06 -0.13 4.89
N ASP A 46 0.07 -0.87 4.39
CA ASP A 46 0.24 -2.00 3.48
C ASP A 46 -0.36 -1.67 2.11
N GLU A 47 0.50 -1.32 1.16
CA GLU A 47 0.15 -0.89 -0.20
C GLU A 47 -0.58 -1.97 -1.02
N GLN A 48 -0.62 -3.23 -0.56
CA GLN A 48 -1.39 -4.27 -1.26
C GLN A 48 -2.89 -3.92 -1.38
N TRP A 49 -3.39 -3.02 -0.52
CA TRP A 49 -4.78 -2.60 -0.47
C TRP A 49 -5.11 -1.41 -1.38
N SER A 50 -4.14 -0.79 -2.04
CA SER A 50 -4.36 0.42 -2.86
C SER A 50 -5.46 0.21 -3.91
N ALA A 51 -5.48 -0.93 -4.59
CA ALA A 51 -6.52 -1.24 -5.57
C ALA A 51 -7.94 -1.30 -4.96
N TYR A 52 -8.07 -1.85 -3.76
CA TYR A 52 -9.34 -1.94 -3.05
C TYR A 52 -9.83 -0.56 -2.56
N VAL A 53 -8.90 0.28 -2.09
CA VAL A 53 -9.21 1.66 -1.73
C VAL A 53 -9.70 2.44 -2.95
N MET A 54 -9.01 2.32 -4.09
CA MET A 54 -9.39 2.98 -5.34
C MET A 54 -10.78 2.58 -5.84
N GLU A 55 -11.15 1.30 -5.69
CA GLU A 55 -12.50 0.81 -6.05
C GLU A 55 -13.61 1.51 -5.25
N HIS A 56 -13.33 1.90 -4.00
CA HIS A 56 -14.31 2.48 -3.09
C HIS A 56 -14.31 4.01 -2.99
N LEU A 57 -13.38 4.70 -3.66
CA LEU A 57 -13.32 6.18 -3.69
C LEU A 57 -14.59 6.85 -4.25
N ASN A 58 -15.41 6.12 -5.01
CA ASN A 58 -16.68 6.61 -5.56
C ASN A 58 -17.86 5.72 -5.16
N SER A 59 -17.79 5.11 -3.97
CA SER A 59 -18.89 4.30 -3.44
C SER A 59 -20.18 5.11 -3.35
N SER A 60 -21.32 4.48 -3.64
CA SER A 60 -22.64 5.09 -3.43
C SER A 60 -23.02 5.20 -1.96
N ASP A 61 -22.34 4.46 -1.09
CA ASP A 61 -22.49 4.57 0.36
C ASP A 61 -21.51 5.61 0.89
N ASN A 62 -22.04 6.70 1.47
CA ASN A 62 -21.24 7.83 1.95
C ASN A 62 -20.23 7.44 3.04
N GLU A 63 -20.56 6.47 3.91
CA GLU A 63 -19.66 6.05 4.99
C GLU A 63 -18.48 5.26 4.43
N ILE A 64 -18.73 4.42 3.40
CA ILE A 64 -17.68 3.70 2.68
C ILE A 64 -16.80 4.67 1.88
N GLU A 65 -17.40 5.61 1.14
CA GLU A 65 -16.67 6.59 0.34
C GLU A 65 -15.75 7.46 1.22
N PHE A 66 -16.29 7.96 2.33
CA PHE A 66 -15.53 8.77 3.29
C PHE A 66 -14.33 8.01 3.87
N GLU A 67 -14.52 6.76 4.25
CA GLU A 67 -13.41 5.96 4.79
C GLU A 67 -12.40 5.56 3.71
N ALA A 68 -12.83 5.37 2.47
CA ALA A 68 -11.92 5.16 1.34
C ALA A 68 -11.04 6.38 1.06
N ILE A 69 -11.60 7.59 1.12
CA ILE A 69 -10.82 8.85 1.02
C ILE A 69 -9.76 8.90 2.11
N ARG A 70 -10.13 8.61 3.35
CA ARG A 70 -9.18 8.59 4.47
C ARG A 70 -8.10 7.53 4.29
N ALA A 71 -8.48 6.32 3.89
CA ALA A 71 -7.53 5.23 3.65
C ALA A 71 -6.55 5.55 2.51
N ALA A 72 -7.01 6.24 1.45
CA ALA A 72 -6.15 6.67 0.35
C ALA A 72 -5.04 7.61 0.82
N GLY A 73 -5.39 8.57 1.69
CA GLY A 73 -4.43 9.45 2.34
C GLY A 73 -3.48 8.71 3.28
N GLU A 74 -4.01 7.89 4.19
CA GLU A 74 -3.22 7.19 5.21
C GLU A 74 -2.26 6.14 4.60
N LEU A 75 -2.57 5.57 3.42
CA LEU A 75 -1.69 4.71 2.65
C LEU A 75 -0.82 5.43 1.61
N SER A 76 -0.98 6.75 1.45
CA SER A 76 -0.33 7.54 0.40
C SER A 76 -0.52 6.93 -1.00
N VAL A 77 -1.76 6.60 -1.37
CA VAL A 77 -2.11 6.03 -2.68
C VAL A 77 -1.98 7.11 -3.77
N ASP A 78 -0.86 7.11 -4.49
CA ASP A 78 -0.56 8.09 -5.54
C ASP A 78 -1.65 8.16 -6.62
N GLU A 79 -2.22 7.02 -7.02
CA GLU A 79 -3.27 6.95 -8.04
C GLU A 79 -4.58 7.63 -7.61
N ALA A 80 -4.77 7.87 -6.31
CA ALA A 80 -5.94 8.57 -5.79
C ALA A 80 -5.85 10.09 -5.93
N ARG A 81 -4.67 10.65 -6.23
CA ARG A 81 -4.44 12.10 -6.30
C ARG A 81 -5.40 12.82 -7.23
N ASP A 82 -5.37 12.50 -8.52
CA ASP A 82 -6.21 13.17 -9.52
C ASP A 82 -7.71 12.98 -9.23
N PRO A 83 -8.20 11.76 -8.91
CA PRO A 83 -9.59 11.57 -8.49
C PRO A 83 -10.01 12.38 -7.27
N LEU A 84 -9.11 12.56 -6.29
CA LEU A 84 -9.38 13.36 -5.09
C LEU A 84 -9.34 14.87 -5.38
N LEU A 85 -8.48 15.33 -6.28
CA LEU A 85 -8.49 16.72 -6.76
C LEU A 85 -9.82 17.04 -7.45
N ASP A 86 -10.27 16.18 -8.38
CA ASP A 86 -11.57 16.32 -9.04
C ASP A 86 -12.71 16.32 -8.00
N LYS A 87 -12.67 15.39 -7.04
CA LYS A 87 -13.70 15.28 -5.99
C LYS A 87 -13.72 16.48 -5.06
N LEU A 88 -12.58 17.11 -4.80
CA LEU A 88 -12.51 18.36 -4.03
C LEU A 88 -13.25 19.49 -4.74
N GLU A 89 -13.25 19.52 -6.08
CA GLU A 89 -14.03 20.51 -6.83
C GLU A 89 -15.53 20.24 -6.75
N ASP A 90 -15.93 18.97 -6.82
CA ASP A 90 -17.34 18.57 -6.79
C ASP A 90 -17.98 18.64 -5.39
N THR A 91 -17.18 18.60 -4.32
CA THR A 91 -17.66 18.53 -2.93
C THR A 91 -17.74 19.91 -2.29
N GLN A 92 -18.83 20.64 -2.51
CA GLN A 92 -19.04 21.99 -1.96
C GLN A 92 -19.92 22.01 -0.70
N ASP A 93 -20.93 21.13 -0.62
CA ASP A 93 -21.97 21.18 0.42
C ASP A 93 -21.71 20.21 1.60
N ASP A 94 -20.60 19.46 1.57
CA ASP A 94 -20.23 18.47 2.60
C ASP A 94 -18.85 18.81 3.17
N ALA A 95 -18.83 19.67 4.18
CA ALA A 95 -17.62 20.17 4.82
C ALA A 95 -16.75 19.03 5.39
N GLU A 96 -17.37 18.03 6.02
CA GLU A 96 -16.64 16.91 6.62
C GLU A 96 -15.89 16.11 5.55
N LYS A 97 -16.57 15.76 4.45
CA LYS A 97 -15.95 15.07 3.32
C LYS A 97 -14.88 15.93 2.65
N ARG A 98 -15.15 17.22 2.48
CA ARG A 98 -14.21 18.19 1.90
C ARG A 98 -12.91 18.26 2.69
N TYR A 99 -12.97 18.33 4.02
CA TYR A 99 -11.79 18.35 4.89
C TYR A 99 -11.05 17.03 4.88
N ALA A 100 -11.77 15.90 4.79
CA ALA A 100 -11.13 14.59 4.63
C ALA A 100 -10.36 14.49 3.29
N ILE A 101 -10.88 15.06 2.20
CA ILE A 101 -10.20 15.12 0.90
C ILE A 101 -8.94 16.00 0.98
N ILE A 102 -9.04 17.19 1.58
CA ILE A 102 -7.88 18.09 1.80
C ILE A 102 -6.79 17.37 2.60
N TRP A 103 -7.17 16.69 3.69
CA TRP A 103 -6.20 15.95 4.49
C TRP A 103 -5.61 14.74 3.76
N ALA A 104 -6.41 14.00 2.99
CA ALA A 104 -5.90 12.87 2.21
C ALA A 104 -4.91 13.33 1.13
N LEU A 105 -5.24 14.40 0.42
CA LEU A 105 -4.35 15.02 -0.57
C LEU A 105 -3.05 15.54 0.05
N SER A 106 -3.08 16.08 1.27
CA SER A 106 -1.86 16.54 1.94
C SER A 106 -0.93 15.39 2.33
N LEU A 107 -1.46 14.20 2.60
CA LEU A 107 -0.69 12.98 2.90
C LEU A 107 -0.14 12.30 1.64
N ILE A 108 -0.88 12.36 0.53
CA ILE A 108 -0.44 11.84 -0.78
C ILE A 108 0.60 12.79 -1.40
N GLY A 109 0.38 14.10 -1.30
CA GLY A 109 1.22 15.11 -1.90
C GLY A 109 1.31 15.03 -3.42
N GLY A 110 2.41 15.52 -3.97
CA GLY A 110 2.71 15.54 -5.40
C GLY A 110 2.12 16.72 -6.19
N ASP A 111 2.29 16.64 -7.51
CA ASP A 111 2.02 17.76 -8.42
C ASP A 111 0.56 18.22 -8.36
N GLY A 112 0.34 19.53 -8.38
CA GLY A 112 -0.98 20.16 -8.39
C GLY A 112 -1.65 20.31 -7.03
N VAL A 113 -1.27 19.52 -6.01
CA VAL A 113 -1.93 19.60 -4.69
C VAL A 113 -1.70 20.94 -4.00
N LYS A 114 -0.43 21.39 -3.96
CA LYS A 114 -0.08 22.67 -3.34
C LYS A 114 -0.76 23.86 -4.03
N GLU A 115 -0.67 23.91 -5.36
CA GLU A 115 -1.32 24.95 -6.17
C GLU A 115 -2.83 24.97 -5.91
N LYS A 116 -3.47 23.80 -5.85
CA LYS A 116 -4.90 23.71 -5.56
C LYS A 116 -5.25 24.27 -4.17
N PHE A 117 -4.44 24.01 -3.15
CA PHE A 117 -4.70 24.55 -1.81
C PHE A 117 -4.49 26.06 -1.74
N GLU A 118 -3.45 26.58 -2.40
CA GLU A 118 -3.19 28.01 -2.52
C GLU A 118 -4.34 28.72 -3.24
N ASP A 119 -4.83 28.17 -4.36
CA ASP A 119 -6.00 28.69 -5.07
C ASP A 119 -7.25 28.74 -4.19
N LEU A 120 -7.49 27.69 -3.40
CA LEU A 120 -8.65 27.61 -2.49
C LEU A 120 -8.55 28.62 -1.34
N LEU A 121 -7.34 28.87 -0.80
CA LEU A 121 -7.11 29.90 0.22
C LEU A 121 -7.42 31.30 -0.28
N GLU A 122 -7.21 31.58 -1.57
CA GLU A 122 -7.51 32.89 -2.15
C GLU A 122 -9.00 33.15 -2.34
N ILE A 123 -9.80 32.10 -2.51
CA ILE A 123 -11.23 32.21 -2.87
C ILE A 123 -12.20 31.83 -1.75
N SER A 124 -11.76 31.08 -0.74
CA SER A 124 -12.62 30.68 0.37
C SER A 124 -12.72 31.78 1.43
N ASP A 125 -13.93 32.02 1.92
CA ASP A 125 -14.23 32.88 3.07
C ASP A 125 -14.58 32.06 4.32
N ASP A 126 -14.53 30.72 4.24
CA ASP A 126 -14.88 29.83 5.36
C ASP A 126 -13.67 29.61 6.29
N GLU A 127 -13.76 30.10 7.53
CA GLU A 127 -12.65 30.04 8.50
C GLU A 127 -12.20 28.61 8.81
N GLU A 128 -13.10 27.62 8.78
CA GLU A 128 -12.74 26.22 9.05
C GLU A 128 -12.02 25.59 7.85
N GLU A 129 -12.49 25.85 6.64
CA GLU A 129 -11.82 25.40 5.41
C GLU A 129 -10.41 25.99 5.30
N LEU A 130 -10.25 27.29 5.57
CA LEU A 130 -8.95 27.95 5.56
C LEU A 130 -7.97 27.28 6.54
N ASP A 131 -8.40 26.95 7.76
CA ASP A 131 -7.57 26.23 8.74
C ASP A 131 -7.17 24.82 8.26
N TRP A 132 -8.06 24.10 7.57
CA TRP A 132 -7.72 22.80 6.97
C TRP A 132 -6.74 22.90 5.80
N LEU A 133 -6.89 23.92 4.95
CA LEU A 133 -5.97 24.19 3.84
C LEU A 133 -4.58 24.57 4.35
N GLU A 134 -4.49 25.43 5.36
CA GLU A 134 -3.23 25.80 6.03
C GLU A 134 -2.55 24.57 6.63
N LYS A 135 -3.28 23.74 7.37
CA LYS A 135 -2.75 22.47 7.90
C LYS A 135 -2.29 21.52 6.80
N GLY A 136 -3.01 21.48 5.68
CA GLY A 136 -2.65 20.69 4.51
C GLY A 136 -1.31 21.14 3.92
N LEU A 137 -1.14 22.44 3.73
CA LEU A 137 0.12 23.02 3.25
C LEU A 137 1.28 22.77 4.21
N ASP A 138 1.09 22.97 5.51
CA ASP A 138 2.10 22.66 6.53
C ASP A 138 2.55 21.19 6.44
N ASN A 139 1.61 20.25 6.24
CA ASN A 139 1.94 18.83 6.09
C ASN A 139 2.76 18.55 4.82
N LEU A 140 2.41 19.20 3.70
CA LEU A 140 3.18 19.07 2.44
C LEU A 140 4.61 19.59 2.59
N GLU A 141 4.80 20.69 3.32
CA GLU A 141 6.13 21.25 3.57
C GLU A 141 6.97 20.32 4.46
N LEU A 142 6.37 19.75 5.50
CA LEU A 142 7.04 18.76 6.36
C LEU A 142 7.46 17.49 5.59
N GLY A 143 6.62 16.99 4.68
CA GLY A 143 6.95 15.84 3.82
C GLY A 143 8.17 16.11 2.95
N ASN A 144 8.18 17.26 2.26
CA ASN A 144 9.30 17.68 1.42
C ASN A 144 10.61 17.85 2.20
N ASP A 145 10.55 18.38 3.43
CA ASP A 145 11.73 18.53 4.28
C ASP A 145 12.32 17.17 4.69
N LEU A 146 11.49 16.16 4.95
CA LEU A 146 11.95 14.80 5.27
C LEU A 146 12.61 14.12 4.07
N ASP A 147 12.06 14.28 2.86
CA ASP A 147 12.66 13.76 1.63
C ASP A 147 14.04 14.38 1.36
N ASN A 148 14.15 15.70 1.60
CA ASN A 148 15.41 16.43 1.47
C ASN A 148 16.45 16.00 2.52
N VAL A 149 16.05 15.68 3.75
CA VAL A 149 16.94 15.14 4.79
C VAL A 149 17.41 13.71 4.44
N GLY A 150 16.54 12.88 3.86
CA GLY A 150 16.90 11.54 3.35
C GLY A 150 17.99 11.59 2.27
N MET A 151 17.95 12.61 1.41
CA MET A 151 18.97 12.87 0.38
C MET A 151 20.29 13.41 0.94
N MET A 152 20.31 13.98 2.16
CA MET A 152 21.46 14.73 2.68
C MET A 152 22.41 13.96 3.60
N GLY A 153 22.17 12.69 3.96
CA GLY A 153 23.15 12.05 4.86
C GLY A 153 22.95 10.66 5.44
N PHE A 154 21.95 9.88 5.04
CA PHE A 154 21.87 8.47 5.46
C PHE A 154 21.81 7.56 4.25
N GLY A 155 22.99 7.17 3.79
CA GLY A 155 23.14 6.18 2.73
C GLY A 155 22.24 4.98 3.00
N ASN A 156 21.45 4.64 1.99
CA ASN A 156 20.62 3.45 1.97
C ASN A 156 21.51 2.24 2.32
N PRO A 157 21.29 1.52 3.45
CA PRO A 157 22.14 0.40 3.84
C PRO A 157 22.02 -0.81 2.89
N LYS A 158 21.19 -0.71 1.84
CA LYS A 158 21.02 -1.76 0.83
C LYS A 158 21.79 -1.55 -0.48
N ALA A 159 22.63 -0.51 -0.59
CA ALA A 159 23.42 -0.28 -1.79
C ALA A 159 24.94 -0.36 -1.52
N SER A 160 25.42 -1.49 -0.99
CA SER A 160 26.87 -1.78 -0.96
C SER A 160 27.15 -3.26 -0.73
N SER A 161 26.99 -4.08 -1.76
CA SER A 161 27.87 -5.22 -2.03
C SER A 161 27.56 -5.77 -3.42
N ASN A 162 28.11 -5.12 -4.44
CA ASN A 162 28.42 -5.80 -5.70
C ASN A 162 29.72 -5.20 -6.22
N ASP A 163 30.81 -5.48 -5.49
CA ASP A 163 32.15 -5.34 -6.07
C ASP A 163 32.32 -6.51 -7.04
N SER A 164 32.22 -6.17 -8.31
CA SER A 164 32.64 -6.97 -9.44
C SER A 164 34.17 -6.92 -9.49
N GLU A 165 34.83 -8.07 -9.31
CA GLU A 165 36.14 -8.28 -9.91
C GLU A 165 35.94 -9.35 -11.00
N ASP A 166 35.75 -8.85 -12.22
CA ASP A 166 35.91 -9.59 -13.46
C ASP A 166 37.40 -9.88 -13.66
N ASP A 167 37.82 -11.12 -13.46
CA ASP A 167 39.02 -11.66 -14.09
C ASP A 167 38.58 -12.77 -15.07
N LEU A 168 38.37 -12.34 -16.31
CA LEU A 168 38.27 -13.21 -17.48
C LEU A 168 39.69 -13.60 -17.89
N ASP A 169 40.03 -14.87 -17.77
CA ASP A 169 41.03 -15.49 -18.63
C ASP A 169 40.43 -16.75 -19.27
N ASP A 170 40.22 -16.62 -20.58
CA ASP A 170 39.88 -17.68 -21.52
C ASP A 170 41.01 -18.73 -21.56
N ASP A 171 40.66 -20.01 -21.47
CA ASP A 171 41.21 -21.00 -22.40
C ASP A 171 40.29 -22.22 -22.47
N TYR A 172 39.49 -22.22 -23.53
CA TYR A 172 38.84 -23.42 -24.06
C TYR A 172 39.91 -24.24 -24.77
N ASP A 173 40.26 -25.42 -24.23
CA ASP A 173 40.84 -26.47 -25.04
C ASP A 173 39.98 -27.73 -24.94
N SER A 174 39.61 -28.21 -26.12
CA SER A 174 38.75 -29.38 -26.36
C SER A 174 39.63 -30.57 -26.73
N GLU A 175 39.03 -31.77 -26.77
CA GLU A 175 39.62 -33.08 -27.20
C GLU A 175 40.19 -33.88 -26.01
N ASP A 176 39.86 -35.15 -25.77
CA ASP A 176 39.09 -36.19 -26.48
C ASP A 176 38.69 -37.28 -25.44
N PRO A 177 37.64 -38.08 -25.67
CA PRO A 177 37.16 -39.13 -24.78
C PRO A 177 37.75 -40.49 -25.16
N GLU A 178 38.15 -41.32 -24.19
CA GLU A 178 38.12 -42.78 -24.36
C GLU A 178 37.92 -43.49 -23.01
N ASP A 179 36.95 -44.41 -23.01
CA ASP A 179 36.97 -45.77 -22.45
C ASP A 179 37.47 -45.99 -21.00
N SER A 180 36.85 -46.84 -20.18
CA SER A 180 35.76 -47.79 -20.31
C SER A 180 35.53 -48.38 -18.92
N ASP A 181 34.49 -49.20 -18.82
CA ASP A 181 34.34 -50.31 -17.87
C ASP A 181 33.75 -50.03 -16.48
N ASP A 182 32.44 -50.30 -16.46
CA ASP A 182 31.86 -51.42 -15.72
C ASP A 182 31.39 -51.25 -14.26
N LEU A 183 30.27 -51.95 -14.05
CA LEU A 183 29.69 -52.47 -12.81
C LEU A 183 28.74 -51.51 -12.07
N ASP A 184 27.51 -51.88 -11.73
CA ASP A 184 26.71 -53.05 -12.06
C ASP A 184 25.27 -52.68 -11.73
N PHE A 185 24.38 -53.13 -12.59
CA PHE A 185 22.94 -53.01 -12.45
C PHE A 185 22.46 -54.09 -11.47
N ALA A 186 21.70 -53.70 -10.45
CA ALA A 186 20.79 -54.61 -9.76
C ALA A 186 19.44 -53.91 -9.65
N GLU A 187 18.59 -54.27 -10.62
CA GLU A 187 17.14 -54.33 -10.52
C GLU A 187 16.69 -55.30 -9.42
N ASP A 188 15.37 -55.34 -9.22
CA ASP A 188 14.56 -56.15 -8.31
C ASP A 188 14.37 -55.55 -6.89
N ASP A 189 13.15 -55.40 -6.37
CA ASP A 189 11.87 -55.87 -6.87
C ASP A 189 10.72 -55.06 -6.27
N GLU A 190 9.72 -54.97 -7.13
CA GLU A 190 8.32 -54.63 -6.99
C GLU A 190 7.54 -55.19 -5.77
N ILE A 191 6.40 -54.52 -5.47
CA ILE A 191 5.07 -55.13 -5.12
C ILE A 191 4.87 -55.53 -3.63
N GLU A 192 3.70 -55.40 -2.97
CA GLU A 192 2.31 -55.04 -3.30
C GLU A 192 1.61 -54.52 -2.03
N ASP A 193 0.42 -53.98 -2.26
CA ASP A 193 -0.64 -53.63 -1.33
C ASP A 193 -1.00 -54.72 -0.30
N GLU A 194 -1.50 -54.30 0.87
CA GLU A 194 -2.64 -54.98 1.50
C GLU A 194 -3.33 -54.02 2.49
N GLU A 195 -4.54 -53.60 2.10
CA GLU A 195 -5.63 -53.17 2.96
C GLU A 195 -5.92 -54.26 4.01
N GLU A 196 -6.23 -53.90 5.25
CA GLU A 196 -7.28 -54.61 5.98
C GLU A 196 -7.86 -53.78 7.14
N ASP A 197 -9.18 -53.83 7.18
CA ASP A 197 -10.15 -53.17 8.04
C ASP A 197 -10.02 -53.49 9.55
N GLU A 198 -10.41 -52.53 10.40
CA GLU A 198 -11.54 -52.63 11.38
C GLU A 198 -11.55 -51.45 12.38
#